data_AF-A0A7W1UGA4-F1
#
_entry.id   AF-A0A7W1UGA4-F1
#
_cell.length_a   1.000
_cell.length_b   1.000
_cell.length_c   1.000
_cell.angle_alpha   90.00
_cell.angle_beta   90.00
_cell.angle_gamma   90.00
#
_symmetry.space_group_name_H-M   'P 1'
#
loop_
_entity.id
_entity.type
_entity.pdbx_description
1 polymer ?
#
loop_
_entity_poly.entity_id
_entity_poly.type
_entity_poly.pdbx_seq_one_letter_code
_entity_poly.pdbx_strand_id
1 'polypeptide(L)' 'MTPYDKLKSLPRSTAQLNPGVTFAILDATAHQISDNQAADLLQKARQELFTTIQPRTQNTG' A
#
# COMPACT_ATOMS: atom_id res chain seq x y z
N MET A 1 9.66 4.79 -11.46
CA MET A 1 9.19 3.58 -12.18
C MET A 1 9.04 2.48 -11.16
N THR A 2 7.80 2.03 -10.94
CA THR A 2 7.46 0.93 -10.05
C THR A 2 7.68 -0.42 -10.76
N PRO A 3 7.73 -1.55 -10.04
CA PRO A 3 7.74 -2.88 -10.66
C PRO A 3 6.56 -3.11 -11.63
N TYR A 4 5.39 -2.54 -11.33
CA TYR A 4 4.22 -2.58 -12.21
C TYR A 4 4.45 -1.82 -13.52
N ASP A 5 4.99 -0.59 -13.44
CA ASP A 5 5.35 0.19 -14.63
C ASP A 5 6.36 -0.57 -15.51
N LYS A 6 7.31 -1.24 -14.87
CA LYS A 6 8.31 -2.05 -15.56
C LYS A 6 7.65 -3.22 -16.29
N LEU A 7 6.74 -3.96 -15.63
CA LEU A 7 5.97 -5.04 -16.26
C LEU A 7 5.20 -4.54 -17.49
N LYS A 8 4.52 -3.40 -17.37
CA LYS A 8 3.73 -2.81 -18.46
C LYS A 8 4.61 -2.41 -19.66
N SER A 9 5.86 -2.02 -19.42
CA SER A 9 6.82 -1.65 -20.47
C SER A 9 7.39 -2.83 -21.28
N LEU A 10 7.21 -4.08 -20.84
CA LEU A 10 7.77 -5.24 -21.52
C LEU A 10 6.98 -5.61 -22.80
N PRO A 11 7.65 -6.09 -23.86
CA PRO A 11 6.97 -6.65 -25.03
C PRO A 11 6.08 -7.83 -24.64
N ARG A 12 4.86 -7.88 -25.19
CA ARG A 12 3.88 -8.96 -24.94
C ARG A 12 3.54 -9.15 -23.45
N SER A 13 3.67 -8.10 -22.63
CA SER A 13 3.37 -8.12 -21.20
C SER A 13 1.95 -8.58 -20.87
N THR A 14 0.99 -8.34 -21.77
CA THR A 14 -0.39 -8.84 -21.65
C THR A 14 -0.49 -10.37 -21.60
N ALA A 15 0.44 -11.08 -22.26
CA ALA A 15 0.46 -12.55 -22.27
C ALA A 15 1.04 -13.15 -20.99
N GLN A 16 1.62 -12.33 -20.11
CA GLN A 16 2.13 -12.75 -18.79
C GLN A 16 1.07 -12.59 -17.69
N LEU A 17 -0.10 -12.03 -18.01
CA LEU A 17 -1.19 -11.88 -17.06
C LEU A 17 -1.93 -13.21 -16.87
N ASN A 18 -2.43 -13.42 -15.65
CA ASN A 18 -3.32 -14.53 -15.36
C ASN A 18 -4.58 -14.47 -16.23
N PRO A 19 -5.20 -15.61 -16.59
CA PRO A 19 -6.48 -15.62 -17.30
C PRO A 19 -7.53 -14.77 -16.56
N GLY A 20 -8.21 -13.89 -17.30
CA GLY A 20 -9.22 -12.98 -16.75
C GLY A 20 -8.67 -11.69 -16.12
N VAL A 21 -7.35 -11.53 -16.00
CA VAL A 21 -6.72 -10.29 -15.53
C VAL A 21 -6.33 -9.40 -16.71
N THR A 22 -6.59 -8.10 -16.59
CA THR A 22 -6.20 -7.10 -17.60
C THR A 22 -5.41 -5.97 -16.95
N PHE A 23 -4.59 -5.26 -17.74
CA PHE A 23 -3.92 -4.07 -17.25
C PHE A 23 -4.89 -2.98 -16.77
N ALA A 24 -6.12 -2.92 -17.29
CA ALA A 24 -7.11 -1.98 -16.79
C ALA A 24 -7.52 -2.27 -15.32
N ILE A 25 -7.67 -3.54 -14.96
CA ILE A 25 -7.95 -3.96 -13.57
C ILE A 25 -6.75 -3.63 -12.67
N LEU A 26 -5.53 -3.90 -13.16
CA LEU A 26 -4.31 -3.60 -12.43
C LEU A 26 -4.07 -2.10 -12.29
N ASP A 27 -4.35 -1.30 -13.31
CA ASP A 27 -4.28 0.16 -13.28
C ASP A 27 -5.25 0.72 -12.25
N ALA A 28 -6.50 0.26 -12.23
CA ALA A 28 -7.47 0.68 -11.24
C ALA A 28 -6.97 0.38 -9.82
N THR A 29 -6.37 -0.78 -9.59
CA THR A 29 -5.82 -1.17 -8.29
C THR A 29 -4.59 -0.34 -7.92
N ALA A 30 -3.65 -0.14 -8.84
CA ALA A 30 -2.41 0.60 -8.60
C ALA A 30 -2.66 2.08 -8.28
N HIS A 31 -3.73 2.67 -8.81
CA HIS A 31 -4.07 4.08 -8.57
C HIS A 31 -5.09 4.29 -7.44
N GLN A 32 -5.56 3.23 -6.76
CA GLN A 32 -6.50 3.37 -5.63
C GLN A 32 -5.88 4.15 -4.47
N ILE A 33 -4.59 3.97 -4.22
CA ILE A 33 -3.85 4.67 -3.18
C ILE A 33 -2.42 4.93 -3.65
N SER A 34 -1.99 6.19 -3.56
CA SER A 34 -0.58 6.52 -3.80
C SER A 34 0.30 6.11 -2.62
N ASP A 35 1.59 5.88 -2.88
CA ASP A 35 2.57 5.56 -1.84
C ASP A 35 2.58 6.59 -0.69
N ASN A 36 2.40 7.87 -1.02
CA ASN A 36 2.33 8.95 -0.03
C ASN A 36 1.07 8.85 0.83
N GLN A 37 -0.09 8.59 0.21
CA GLN A 37 -1.33 8.38 0.96
C GLN A 37 -1.25 7.15 1.86
N ALA A 38 -0.62 6.07 1.38
CA ALA A 38 -0.40 4.88 2.20
C ALA A 38 0.52 5.18 3.40
N ALA A 39 1.59 5.96 3.19
CA ALA A 39 2.48 6.40 4.27
C ALA A 39 1.76 7.27 5.30
N ASP A 40 0.91 8.20 4.86
CA ASP A 40 0.10 9.06 5.73
C ASP A 40 -0.89 8.23 6.57
N LEU A 41 -1.59 7.28 5.95
CA LEU A 41 -2.51 6.37 6.65
C LEU A 41 -1.77 5.52 7.69
N LEU A 42 -0.60 4.98 7.33
CA LEU A 42 0.23 4.20 8.26
C LEU A 42 0.65 5.06 9.46
N GLN A 43 1.11 6.29 9.21
CA GLN A 43 1.56 7.20 10.26
C GLN A 43 0.40 7.63 11.17
N LYS A 44 -0.79 7.85 10.61
CA LYS A 44 -2.01 8.12 11.37
C LYS A 44 -2.42 6.93 12.25
N ALA A 45 -2.50 5.73 11.68
CA ALA A 45 -2.82 4.51 12.44
C ALA A 45 -1.79 4.24 13.55
N ARG A 46 -0.50 4.52 13.29
CA ARG A 46 0.57 4.45 14.28
C ARG A 46 0.33 5.41 15.45
N GLN A 47 -0.03 6.66 15.18
CA GLN A 47 -0.34 7.65 16.22
C GLN A 47 -1.55 7.22 17.05
N GLU A 48 -2.63 6.78 16.42
CA GLU A 48 -3.84 6.28 17.10
C GLU A 48 -3.50 5.11 18.04
N LEU A 49 -2.73 4.14 17.55
CA LEU A 49 -2.27 3.00 18.36
C LEU A 49 -1.48 3.47 19.59
N PHE A 50 -0.51 4.35 19.42
CA PHE A 50 0.32 4.83 20.54
C PHE A 50 -0.42 5.77 21.50
N THR A 51 -1.45 6.50 21.06
CA THR A 51 -2.32 7.26 21.97
C THR A 51 -3.22 6.35 22.81
N THR A 52 -3.57 5.16 22.28
CA THR A 52 -4.45 4.19 22.95
C THR A 52 -3.66 3.29 23.93
N ILE A 53 -2.38 3.05 23.65
CA ILE A 53 -1.47 2.36 24.57
C ILE A 53 -0.89 3.40 25.53
N GLN A 54 -1.59 3.70 26.63
CA GLN A 54 -0.96 4.47 27.71
C GLN A 54 0.27 3.71 28.24
N PRO A 55 1.42 4.37 28.46
CA PRO A 55 2.45 3.78 29.31
C PRO A 55 1.82 3.58 30.69
N ARG A 56 1.74 2.33 31.14
CA ARG A 56 1.28 1.99 32.49
C ARG A 56 2.15 2.81 33.45
N THR A 57 1.61 3.87 34.03
CA THR A 57 2.25 4.59 35.13
C THR A 57 2.37 3.57 36.25
N GLN A 58 3.56 3.01 36.41
CA GLN A 58 3.91 2.28 37.62
C GLN A 58 3.87 3.34 38.73
N ASN A 59 2.75 3.41 39.44
CA ASN A 59 2.70 4.09 40.73
C ASN A 59 3.57 3.27 41.67
N THR A 60 4.86 3.57 41.69
CA THR A 60 5.75 3.14 42.77
C THR A 60 5.59 4.18 43.87
N GLY A 61 4.69 3.87 44.81
CA GLY A 61 4.63 4.54 46.11
C GLY A 61 5.77 4.10 47.03
#